data_AF-A0AAD9AXR5-F1
#
_entry.id   AF-A0AAD9AXR5-F1
#
_cell.length_a   1.000
_cell.length_b   1.000
_cell.length_c   1.000
_cell.angle_alpha   90.00
_cell.angle_beta   90.00
_cell.angle_gamma   90.00
#
_symmetry.space_group_name_H-M   'P 1'
#
loop_
_entity.id
_entity.type
_entity.pdbx_description
1 polymer ?
#
loop_
_entity_poly.entity_id
_entity_poly.type
_entity_poly.pdbx_seq_one_letter_code
_entity_poly.pdbx_strand_id
1 'polypeptide(L)'
;MRDNAIRYRDSYDHHEMCIDLVGCSDSTQCSDQPGIIAWSDPWHPDGWEVTEKFVAKWGFLLKGCEDVMRATNRWREMRDEEPLVWELE
;
A
#
# COMPACT_ATOMS: atom_id res chain seq x y z
N MET A 1 2.68 5.96 -7.74
CA MET A 1 2.36 6.35 -6.34
C MET A 1 3.04 7.65 -5.92
N ARG A 2 4.36 7.79 -6.13
CA ARG A 2 5.13 9.01 -5.80
C ARG A 2 4.46 10.30 -6.27
N ASP A 3 4.01 10.34 -7.51
CA ASP A 3 3.45 11.57 -8.10
C ASP A 3 2.13 11.97 -7.44
N ASN A 4 1.31 10.98 -7.04
CA ASN A 4 0.10 11.23 -6.26
C ASN A 4 0.45 11.77 -4.87
N ALA A 5 1.45 11.21 -4.19
CA ALA A 5 1.92 11.73 -2.90
C ALA A 5 2.38 13.20 -3.01
N ILE A 6 3.10 13.55 -4.08
CA ILE A 6 3.51 14.95 -4.32
C ILE A 6 2.31 15.85 -4.59
N ARG A 7 1.37 15.38 -5.42
CA ARG A 7 0.16 16.13 -5.79
C ARG A 7 -0.74 16.43 -4.59
N TYR A 8 -0.85 15.48 -3.66
CA TYR A 8 -1.72 15.55 -2.49
C TYR A 8 -0.98 15.88 -1.19
N ARG A 9 0.29 16.27 -1.25
CA ARG A 9 1.16 16.45 -0.07
C ARG A 9 0.59 17.34 1.04
N ASP A 10 -0.29 18.27 0.69
CA ASP A 10 -0.89 19.24 1.62
C ASP A 10 -2.31 18.83 2.06
N SER A 11 -2.80 17.68 1.58
CA SER A 11 -4.16 17.17 1.84
C SER A 11 -4.19 15.90 2.70
N TYR A 12 -3.05 15.44 3.21
CA TYR A 12 -3.00 14.33 4.16
C TYR A 12 -1.81 14.46 5.13
N ASP A 13 -1.91 13.78 6.27
CA ASP A 13 -0.81 13.70 7.24
C ASP A 13 0.20 12.64 6.80
N HIS A 14 1.41 13.09 6.45
CA HIS A 14 2.51 12.21 6.06
C HIS A 14 2.95 11.26 7.19
N HIS A 15 2.88 11.71 8.45
CA HIS A 15 3.26 10.89 9.59
C HIS A 15 2.26 9.76 9.81
N GLU A 16 0.96 10.08 9.70
CA GLU A 16 -0.11 9.09 9.76
C GLU A 16 0.03 8.04 8.65
N MET A 17 0.30 8.47 7.42
CA MET A 17 0.53 7.57 6.28
C MET A 17 1.71 6.64 6.51
N CYS A 18 2.82 7.14 7.06
CA CYS A 18 3.97 6.31 7.41
C CYS A 18 3.64 5.27 8.49
N ILE A 19 2.88 5.64 9.53
CA ILE A 19 2.45 4.71 10.58
C ILE A 19 1.58 3.60 9.97
N ASP A 20 0.65 3.96 9.08
CA ASP A 20 -0.24 2.98 8.45
C ASP A 20 0.50 2.05 7.47
N LEU A 21 1.51 2.54 6.76
CA LEU A 21 2.39 1.69 5.94
C LEU A 21 3.08 0.62 6.79
N VAL A 22 3.73 1.05 7.88
CA VAL A 22 4.52 0.18 8.75
C VAL A 22 3.64 -0.73 9.61
N GLY A 23 2.45 -0.26 9.99
CA GLY A 23 1.54 -0.96 10.90
C GLY A 23 1.93 -0.86 12.38
N CYS A 24 2.95 -0.08 12.73
CA CYS A 24 3.40 0.11 14.11
C CYS A 24 3.77 1.59 14.37
N SER A 25 3.63 2.04 15.62
CA SER A 25 4.14 3.33 16.07
C SER A 25 4.91 3.16 17.39
N ASP A 26 5.76 4.13 17.73
CA ASP A 26 6.62 4.09 18.93
C ASP A 26 5.82 4.09 20.26
N SER A 27 4.53 4.44 20.24
CA SER A 27 3.72 4.70 21.44
C SER A 27 2.47 3.84 21.56
N THR A 28 2.18 2.94 20.61
CA THR A 28 0.97 2.09 20.60
C THR A 28 1.23 0.65 20.16
N GLN A 29 0.28 -0.24 20.46
CA GLN A 29 0.25 -1.61 19.94
C GLN A 29 0.32 -1.59 18.40
N CYS A 30 1.20 -2.43 17.84
CA CYS A 30 1.22 -2.70 16.41
C CYS A 30 -0.15 -3.19 15.95
N SER A 31 -0.62 -2.68 14.82
CA SER A 31 -1.78 -3.21 14.13
C SER A 31 -1.51 -4.65 13.71
N ASP A 32 -2.53 -5.49 13.77
CA ASP A 32 -2.44 -6.89 13.31
C ASP A 32 -2.12 -7.02 11.80
N GLN A 33 -2.26 -5.92 11.03
CA GLN A 33 -1.99 -5.89 9.61
C GLN A 33 -1.29 -4.56 9.20
N PRO A 34 -0.08 -4.61 8.60
CA PRO A 34 0.58 -3.44 8.04
C PRO A 34 -0.12 -2.97 6.76
N GLY A 35 0.19 -1.75 6.31
CA GLY A 35 -0.34 -1.21 5.05
C GLY A 35 0.33 -1.80 3.81
N ILE A 36 1.56 -2.29 3.96
CA ILE A 36 2.33 -2.91 2.89
C ILE A 36 3.10 -4.13 3.41
N ILE A 37 3.30 -5.12 2.54
CA ILE A 37 4.05 -6.35 2.81
C ILE A 37 5.19 -6.46 1.81
N ALA A 38 6.39 -6.77 2.30
CA ALA A 38 7.55 -7.10 1.46
C ALA A 38 7.72 -8.63 1.40
N TRP A 39 7.61 -9.18 0.20
CA TRP A 39 7.70 -10.62 -0.08
C TRP A 39 9.05 -11.03 -0.69
N SER A 40 9.77 -10.08 -1.26
CA SER A 40 11.13 -10.28 -1.79
C SER A 40 12.03 -9.12 -1.35
N ASP A 41 13.20 -9.02 -1.99
CA ASP A 41 14.09 -7.90 -1.77
C ASP A 41 13.39 -6.54 -2.00
N PRO A 42 13.61 -5.56 -1.12
CA PRO A 42 12.81 -4.33 -1.07
C PRO A 42 13.00 -3.40 -2.28
N TRP A 43 14.08 -3.58 -3.05
CA TRP A 43 14.31 -2.80 -4.28
C TRP A 43 13.59 -3.37 -5.50
N HIS A 44 12.98 -4.56 -5.40
CA HIS A 44 12.23 -5.16 -6.50
C HIS A 44 10.77 -4.67 -6.47
N PRO A 45 10.28 -3.94 -7.49
CA PRO A 45 8.91 -3.41 -7.49
C PRO A 45 7.85 -4.49 -7.33
N ASP A 46 8.03 -5.64 -7.99
CA ASP A 46 7.09 -6.78 -7.90
C ASP A 46 7.14 -7.51 -6.55
N GLY A 47 8.04 -7.12 -5.65
CA GLY A 47 8.23 -7.70 -4.33
C GLY A 47 7.25 -7.19 -3.27
N TRP A 48 6.39 -6.23 -3.63
CA TRP A 48 5.53 -5.53 -2.69
C TRP A 48 4.05 -5.86 -2.90
N GLU A 49 3.33 -5.99 -1.79
CA GLU A 49 1.87 -6.13 -1.76
C GLU A 49 1.28 -5.02 -0.89
N VAL A 50 0.28 -4.31 -1.41
CA VAL A 50 -0.50 -3.34 -0.63
C VAL A 50 -1.73 -4.04 -0.03
N THR A 51 -2.00 -3.79 1.25
CA THR A 51 -3.11 -4.46 1.95
C THR A 51 -4.44 -3.75 1.76
N GLU A 52 -5.56 -4.48 1.94
CA GLU A 52 -6.92 -3.94 1.92
C GLU A 52 -7.08 -2.71 2.81
N LYS A 53 -6.49 -2.75 4.02
CA LYS A 53 -6.48 -1.63 4.97
C LYS A 53 -5.86 -0.38 4.35
N PHE A 54 -4.74 -0.52 3.66
CA PHE A 54 -4.08 0.61 3.02
C PHE A 54 -4.90 1.13 1.83
N VAL A 55 -5.44 0.26 0.98
CA VAL A 55 -6.28 0.67 -0.15
C VAL A 55 -7.50 1.46 0.34
N ALA A 56 -8.16 1.00 1.42
CA ALA A 56 -9.35 1.63 1.96
C ALA A 56 -9.14 3.10 2.41
N LYS A 57 -7.97 3.40 2.98
CA LYS A 57 -7.66 4.74 3.51
C LYS A 57 -6.86 5.61 2.53
N TRP A 58 -5.90 4.99 1.85
CA TRP A 58 -4.88 5.66 1.05
C TRP A 58 -5.04 5.40 -0.46
N GLY A 59 -6.18 4.85 -0.90
CA GLY A 59 -6.42 4.50 -2.31
C GLY A 59 -6.19 5.64 -3.30
N PHE A 60 -6.34 6.90 -2.88
CA PHE A 60 -6.01 8.07 -3.73
C PHE A 60 -4.52 8.14 -4.12
N LEU A 61 -3.61 7.55 -3.33
CA LEU A 61 -2.19 7.43 -3.66
C LEU A 61 -1.93 6.38 -4.74
N LEU A 62 -2.84 5.41 -4.89
CA LEU A 62 -2.73 4.28 -5.80
C LEU A 62 -3.32 4.54 -7.19
N LYS A 63 -4.03 5.66 -7.39
CA LYS A 63 -4.62 6.00 -8.70
C LYS A 63 -3.59 5.97 -9.81
N GLY A 64 -3.89 5.24 -10.88
CA GLY A 64 -3.00 5.05 -12.04
C GLY A 64 -1.76 4.18 -11.79
N CYS A 65 -1.64 3.53 -10.62
CA CYS A 65 -0.51 2.64 -10.28
C CYS A 65 -0.85 1.19 -10.64
N GLU A 66 -0.94 0.90 -11.95
CA GLU A 66 -1.25 -0.44 -12.44
C GLU A 66 -0.15 -1.46 -12.08
N ASP A 67 1.11 -1.02 -12.05
CA ASP A 67 2.27 -1.80 -11.62
C ASP A 67 2.12 -2.32 -10.18
N VAL A 68 1.74 -1.46 -9.25
CA VAL A 68 1.48 -1.82 -7.84
C VAL A 68 0.30 -2.79 -7.73
N MET A 69 -0.73 -2.63 -8.56
CA MET A 69 -1.89 -3.51 -8.59
C MET A 69 -1.52 -4.91 -9.07
N ARG A 70 -0.72 -5.00 -10.14
CA ARG A 70 -0.20 -6.26 -10.66
C ARG A 70 0.70 -6.96 -9.65
N ALA A 71 1.61 -6.23 -9.00
CA ALA A 71 2.48 -6.77 -7.96
C ALA A 71 1.66 -7.33 -6.78
N THR A 72 0.70 -6.55 -6.29
CA THR A 72 -0.21 -6.94 -5.19
C THR A 72 -0.99 -8.21 -5.52
N ASN A 73 -1.61 -8.26 -6.69
CA ASN A 73 -2.46 -9.39 -7.08
C ASN A 73 -1.67 -10.67 -7.37
N ARG A 74 -0.39 -10.56 -7.77
CA ARG A 74 0.50 -11.72 -7.88
C ARG A 74 0.65 -12.45 -6.54
N TRP A 75 0.86 -11.72 -5.44
CA TRP A 75 1.04 -12.32 -4.10
C TRP A 75 -0.25 -12.82 -3.48
N ARG A 76 -1.37 -12.17 -3.79
CA ARG A 76 -2.71 -12.61 -3.40
C ARG A 76 -3.13 -13.89 -4.12
N GLU A 77 -2.89 -13.98 -5.43
CA GLU A 77 -3.16 -15.18 -6.23
C GLU A 77 -2.40 -16.41 -5.71
N MET A 78 -1.13 -16.26 -5.32
CA MET A 78 -0.35 -17.36 -4.75
C MET A 78 -0.89 -17.90 -3.42
N ARG A 79 -1.82 -17.18 -2.78
CA ARG A 79 -2.50 -17.55 -1.53
C ARG A 79 -4.00 -17.77 -1.73
N ASP A 80 -4.46 -17.87 -2.97
CA ASP A 80 -5.88 -18.02 -3.34
C ASP A 80 -6.77 -16.88 -2.80
N GLU A 81 -6.22 -15.66 -2.65
CA GLU A 81 -6.98 -14.47 -2.23
C GLU A 81 -7.59 -13.72 -3.42
N GLU A 82 -8.76 -13.12 -3.23
CA GLU A 82 -9.42 -12.30 -4.26
C GLU A 82 -8.56 -11.08 -4.65
N PRO A 83 -8.52 -10.68 -5.92
CA PRO A 83 -7.70 -9.54 -6.36
C PRO A 83 -8.19 -8.21 -5.78
N LEU A 84 -7.25 -7.33 -5.44
CA LEU A 84 -7.53 -5.93 -5.13
C LEU A 84 -7.52 -5.10 -6.40
N VAL A 85 -8.52 -4.23 -6.52
CA VAL A 85 -8.73 -3.36 -7.67
C VAL A 85 -8.97 -1.93 -7.18
N TRP A 86 -8.34 -0.97 -7.83
CA TRP A 86 -8.54 0.46 -7.59
C TRP A 86 -8.57 1.23 -8.91
N GLU A 87 -8.96 2.49 -8.82
CA GLU A 87 -9.14 3.38 -9.97
C GLU A 87 -7.80 3.60 -10.72
N LEU A 88 -7.84 3.53 -12.05
CA LEU A 88 -6.68 3.77 -12.93
C LEU A 88 -6.66 5.18 -13.54
N GLU A 89 -7.76 5.94 -13.42
CA GLU A 89 -7.94 7.28 -13.98
C GLU A 89 -8.23 8.35 -12.91
#